data_AF-A0AAD4Z6W1-F1
#
_entry.id   AF-A0AAD4Z6W1-F1
#
_cell.length_a   1.000
_cell.length_b   1.000
_cell.length_c   1.000
_cell.angle_alpha   90.00
_cell.angle_beta   90.00
_cell.angle_gamma   90.00
#
_symmetry.space_group_name_H-M   'P 1'
#
loop_
_entity.id
_entity.type
_entity.pdbx_description
1 polymer ?
#
loop_
_entity_poly.entity_id
_entity_poly.type
_entity_poly.pdbx_seq_one_letter_code
_entity_poly.pdbx_strand_id
1 'polypeptide(L)'
;MLLLYFFKNVKPVERDTDEISNNEREQQSCEEYFRTDYFLVIVDIALGELESRFEQLYILESIFGFLFDAAKLTSLDENELKSSCVNLENALKNDNDTDIDARDLESELQALQVILPSEAIETDKPWTSIKILEVVNSVDMFPNVMVAYRILLTTTVAVASVERRFSKLKLLKSYLRTTMAQDRLNGLAIVCIEEIC
;
A
#
# COMPACT_ATOMS: atom_id res chain seq x y z
N MET A 1 -3.21 -13.58 -6.06
CA MET A 1 -2.28 -13.27 -7.18
C MET A 1 -1.40 -12.03 -6.96
N LEU A 2 -1.85 -11.01 -6.20
CA LEU A 2 -1.05 -9.81 -5.89
C LEU A 2 0.35 -10.10 -5.34
N LEU A 3 0.50 -11.14 -4.50
CA LEU A 3 1.79 -11.53 -3.92
C LEU A 3 2.81 -12.10 -4.92
N LEU A 4 2.36 -12.67 -6.06
CA LEU A 4 3.25 -13.22 -7.09
C LEU A 4 3.76 -12.14 -8.06
N TYR A 5 3.00 -11.05 -8.23
CA TYR A 5 3.47 -9.85 -8.93
C TYR A 5 4.51 -9.08 -8.10
N PHE A 6 4.49 -9.22 -6.76
CA PHE A 6 5.38 -8.52 -5.84
C PHE A 6 6.85 -8.97 -5.86
N PHE A 7 7.14 -10.24 -6.22
CA PHE A 7 8.51 -10.79 -6.10
C PHE A 7 9.28 -10.93 -7.42
N LYS A 8 8.65 -10.69 -8.58
CA LYS A 8 9.25 -11.06 -9.88
C LYS A 8 10.11 -9.99 -10.54
N ASN A 9 10.23 -8.79 -9.96
CA ASN A 9 10.90 -7.64 -10.59
C ASN A 9 12.18 -7.15 -9.89
N VAL A 10 12.78 -7.95 -9.00
CA VAL A 10 14.16 -7.70 -8.58
C VAL A 10 15.09 -8.38 -9.57
N LYS A 11 15.39 -7.70 -10.69
CA LYS A 11 16.59 -8.04 -11.45
C LYS A 11 17.78 -7.48 -10.69
N PRO A 12 18.81 -8.27 -10.37
CA PRO A 12 20.07 -7.70 -9.93
C PRO A 12 20.57 -6.78 -11.05
N VAL A 13 20.89 -5.54 -10.70
CA VAL A 13 21.59 -4.63 -11.60
C VAL A 13 23.03 -5.16 -11.69
N GLU A 14 23.30 -6.00 -12.68
CA GLU A 14 24.65 -6.27 -13.14
C GLU A 14 25.15 -4.99 -13.83
N ARG A 15 26.03 -4.23 -13.17
CA ARG A 15 26.94 -3.34 -13.90
C ARG A 15 28.20 -4.13 -14.18
N ASP A 16 28.41 -4.42 -15.45
CA ASP A 16 29.69 -4.82 -15.99
C ASP A 16 30.78 -3.90 -15.43
N THR A 17 31.70 -4.48 -14.68
CA THR A 17 32.93 -3.82 -14.28
C THR A 17 33.85 -3.78 -15.49
N ASP A 18 33.59 -2.86 -16.40
CA ASP A 18 34.60 -2.47 -17.38
C ASP A 18 35.77 -1.83 -16.63
N GLU A 19 36.95 -2.39 -16.87
CA GLU A 19 38.23 -2.05 -16.26
C GLU A 19 38.57 -0.55 -16.44
N ILE A 20 38.11 0.30 -15.52
CA ILE A 20 38.56 1.69 -15.44
C ILE A 20 39.74 1.75 -14.45
N SER A 21 40.86 2.18 -15.04
CA SER A 21 42.21 2.30 -14.50
C SER A 21 42.27 2.76 -13.04
N ASN A 22 43.06 2.03 -12.25
CA ASN A 22 43.31 2.16 -10.80
C ASN A 22 43.78 3.53 -10.27
N ASN A 23 43.86 4.60 -11.07
CA ASN A 23 44.50 5.85 -10.65
C ASN A 23 43.55 6.97 -10.19
N GLU A 24 42.22 6.80 -10.26
CA GLU A 24 41.25 7.80 -9.76
C GLU A 24 40.59 7.40 -8.42
N ARG A 25 40.84 6.18 -7.94
CA ARG A 25 40.22 5.63 -6.72
C ARG A 25 40.85 6.11 -5.40
N GLU A 26 41.93 6.88 -5.43
CA GLU A 26 42.73 7.21 -4.23
C GLU A 26 42.42 8.55 -3.56
N GLN A 27 41.32 9.26 -3.90
CA GLN A 27 40.98 10.54 -3.26
C GLN A 27 39.61 10.63 -2.58
N GLN A 28 38.85 9.54 -2.53
CA GLN A 28 37.66 9.49 -1.67
C GLN A 28 37.98 8.81 -0.35
N SER A 29 37.71 9.48 0.78
CA SER A 29 37.66 8.84 2.09
C SER A 29 36.75 7.61 2.02
N CYS A 30 37.07 6.53 2.73
CA CYS A 30 36.15 5.37 2.87
C CYS A 30 34.73 5.79 3.28
N GLU A 31 34.61 6.92 3.98
CA GLU A 31 33.34 7.55 4.35
C GLU A 31 32.57 8.10 3.13
N GLU A 32 33.25 8.75 2.19
CA GLU A 32 32.65 9.29 0.96
C GLU A 32 32.20 8.15 0.02
N TYR A 33 32.98 7.06 -0.03
CA TYR A 33 32.62 5.84 -0.76
C TYR A 33 31.39 5.17 -0.15
N PHE A 34 31.36 4.94 1.16
CA PHE A 34 30.17 4.39 1.83
C PHE A 34 28.94 5.29 1.63
N ARG A 35 29.11 6.61 1.73
CA ARG A 35 28.04 7.57 1.55
C ARG A 35 27.45 7.52 0.15
N THR A 36 28.29 7.53 -0.87
CA THR A 36 27.87 7.71 -2.27
C THR A 36 27.42 6.39 -2.90
N ASP A 37 28.15 5.31 -2.65
CA ASP A 37 27.93 4.03 -3.33
C ASP A 37 26.97 3.09 -2.59
N TYR A 38 26.75 3.30 -1.28
CA TYR A 38 25.85 2.45 -0.49
C TYR A 38 24.70 3.26 0.10
N PHE A 39 24.99 4.27 0.93
CA PHE A 39 23.95 4.94 1.70
C PHE A 39 22.95 5.69 0.81
N LEU A 40 23.42 6.51 -0.13
CA LEU A 40 22.53 7.24 -1.05
C LEU A 40 21.77 6.27 -1.97
N VAL A 41 22.42 5.21 -2.45
CA VAL A 41 21.79 4.18 -3.29
C VAL A 41 20.63 3.51 -2.54
N ILE A 42 20.81 3.11 -1.29
CA ILE A 42 19.75 2.50 -0.47
C ILE A 42 18.60 3.48 -0.23
N VAL A 43 18.92 4.76 0.02
CA VAL A 43 17.91 5.81 0.22
C VAL A 43 17.09 6.04 -1.06
N ASP A 44 17.73 6.03 -2.22
CA ASP A 44 17.07 6.23 -3.50
C ASP A 44 16.20 5.03 -3.87
N ILE A 45 16.66 3.80 -3.61
CA ILE A 45 15.84 2.58 -3.73
C ILE A 45 14.60 2.69 -2.82
N ALA A 46 14.78 3.06 -1.56
CA ALA A 46 13.68 3.19 -0.61
C ALA A 46 12.67 4.29 -1.03
N LEU A 47 13.14 5.38 -1.66
CA LEU A 47 12.27 6.41 -2.22
C LEU A 47 11.49 5.91 -3.43
N GLY A 48 12.15 5.21 -4.36
CA GLY A 48 11.48 4.64 -5.54
C GLY A 48 10.40 3.62 -5.18
N GLU A 49 10.68 2.75 -4.20
CA GLU A 49 9.69 1.84 -3.64
C GLU A 49 8.49 2.59 -3.06
N LEU A 50 8.73 3.68 -2.32
CA LEU A 50 7.66 4.49 -1.73
C LEU A 50 6.78 5.16 -2.80
N GLU A 51 7.40 5.76 -3.82
CA GLU A 51 6.65 6.36 -4.94
C GLU A 51 5.78 5.31 -5.62
N SER A 52 6.32 4.11 -5.88
CA SER A 52 5.54 3.00 -6.42
C SER A 52 4.35 2.61 -5.53
N ARG A 53 4.52 2.65 -4.20
CA ARG A 53 3.43 2.37 -3.25
C ARG A 53 2.36 3.46 -3.21
N PHE A 54 2.73 4.74 -3.35
CA PHE A 54 1.73 5.81 -3.45
C PHE A 54 0.88 5.68 -4.71
N GLU A 55 1.48 5.31 -5.84
CA GLU A 55 0.71 5.00 -7.05
C GLU A 55 -0.26 3.83 -6.81
N GLN A 56 0.17 2.80 -6.08
CA GLN A 56 -0.72 1.70 -5.69
C GLN A 56 -1.87 2.15 -4.79
N LEU A 57 -1.67 3.15 -3.92
CA LEU A 57 -2.74 3.73 -3.10
C LEU A 57 -3.78 4.45 -3.96
N TYR A 58 -3.36 5.22 -4.96
CA TYR A 58 -4.30 5.86 -5.89
C TYR A 58 -5.10 4.82 -6.68
N ILE A 59 -4.46 3.73 -7.09
CA ILE A 59 -5.15 2.60 -7.74
C ILE A 59 -6.15 1.97 -6.76
N LEU A 60 -5.75 1.73 -5.51
CA LEU A 60 -6.64 1.20 -4.47
C LEU A 60 -7.85 2.11 -4.23
N GLU A 61 -7.62 3.42 -4.14
CA GLU A 61 -8.69 4.41 -4.00
C GLU A 61 -9.62 4.39 -5.22
N SER A 62 -9.10 4.22 -6.43
CA SER A 62 -9.94 4.15 -7.63
C SER A 62 -10.82 2.88 -7.67
N ILE A 63 -10.38 1.80 -7.03
CA ILE A 63 -11.09 0.50 -7.03
C ILE A 63 -12.03 0.37 -5.84
N PHE A 64 -11.55 0.67 -4.62
CA PHE A 64 -12.29 0.50 -3.37
C PHE A 64 -12.86 1.82 -2.82
N GLY A 65 -12.68 2.93 -3.54
CA GLY A 65 -13.04 4.28 -3.12
C GLY A 65 -14.44 4.41 -2.54
N PHE A 66 -15.38 3.70 -3.17
CA PHE A 66 -16.79 3.69 -2.80
C PHE A 66 -17.12 2.95 -1.50
N LEU A 67 -16.22 2.09 -1.01
CA LEU A 67 -16.40 1.30 0.21
C LEU A 67 -15.77 1.95 1.46
N PHE A 68 -15.11 3.11 1.32
CA PHE A 68 -14.45 3.77 2.46
C PHE A 68 -15.41 4.32 3.51
N ASP A 69 -16.55 4.82 3.06
CA ASP A 69 -17.54 5.44 3.94
C ASP A 69 -18.97 5.19 3.43
N ALA A 70 -19.90 5.11 4.38
CA ALA A 70 -21.31 4.85 4.09
C ALA A 70 -21.93 5.97 3.22
N ALA A 71 -21.43 7.20 3.32
CA ALA A 71 -21.92 8.32 2.52
C ALA A 71 -21.57 8.13 1.03
N LYS A 72 -20.31 7.81 0.69
CA LYS A 72 -19.88 7.47 -0.67
C LYS A 72 -20.65 6.29 -1.24
N LEU A 73 -20.82 5.23 -0.44
CA LEU A 73 -21.57 4.05 -0.86
C LEU A 73 -23.02 4.41 -1.21
N THR A 74 -23.66 5.28 -0.43
CA THR A 74 -25.08 5.66 -0.61
C THR A 74 -25.26 6.79 -1.63
N SER A 75 -24.20 7.54 -1.95
CA SER A 75 -24.27 8.62 -2.94
C SER A 75 -24.25 8.15 -4.39
N LEU A 76 -23.82 6.90 -4.65
CA LEU A 76 -23.68 6.33 -5.99
C LEU A 76 -25.05 5.97 -6.57
N ASP A 77 -25.25 6.29 -7.84
CA ASP A 77 -26.42 5.76 -8.56
C ASP A 77 -26.24 4.27 -8.92
N GLU A 78 -27.33 3.62 -9.32
CA GLU A 78 -27.34 2.18 -9.64
C GLU A 78 -26.33 1.81 -10.74
N ASN A 79 -26.14 2.66 -11.76
CA ASN A 79 -25.19 2.40 -12.83
C ASN A 79 -23.74 2.59 -12.36
N GLU A 80 -23.50 3.63 -11.56
CA GLU A 80 -22.19 3.87 -10.94
C GLU A 80 -21.80 2.74 -10.00
N LEU A 81 -22.72 2.27 -9.15
CA LEU A 81 -22.50 1.14 -8.25
C LEU A 81 -22.15 -0.12 -9.02
N LYS A 82 -22.92 -0.43 -10.08
CA LYS A 82 -22.66 -1.57 -10.95
C LYS A 82 -21.31 -1.49 -11.63
N SER A 83 -20.95 -0.32 -12.17
CA SER A 83 -19.64 -0.12 -12.81
C SER A 83 -18.49 -0.28 -11.81
N SER A 84 -18.68 0.16 -10.57
CA SER A 84 -17.72 0.01 -9.48
C SER A 84 -17.55 -1.45 -9.06
N CYS A 85 -18.65 -2.22 -8.98
CA CYS A 85 -18.61 -3.65 -8.69
C CYS A 85 -17.89 -4.44 -9.78
N VAL A 86 -18.16 -4.14 -11.06
CA VAL A 86 -17.45 -4.76 -12.19
C VAL A 86 -15.96 -4.38 -12.20
N ASN A 87 -15.63 -3.14 -11.87
CA ASN A 87 -14.24 -2.72 -11.74
C ASN A 87 -13.52 -3.49 -10.63
N LEU A 88 -14.18 -3.66 -9.47
CA LEU A 88 -13.66 -4.43 -8.35
C LEU A 88 -13.45 -5.92 -8.72
N GLU A 89 -14.43 -6.55 -9.36
CA GLU A 89 -14.30 -7.93 -9.84
C GLU A 89 -13.11 -8.08 -10.79
N ASN A 90 -12.98 -7.18 -11.77
CA ASN A 90 -11.86 -7.22 -12.71
C ASN A 90 -10.50 -7.00 -12.05
N ALA A 91 -10.44 -6.13 -11.04
CA ALA A 91 -9.23 -5.86 -10.28
C ALA A 91 -8.80 -7.05 -9.39
N LEU A 92 -9.77 -7.85 -8.92
CA LEU A 92 -9.53 -9.03 -8.10
C LEU A 92 -9.45 -10.33 -8.91
N LYS A 93 -9.78 -10.28 -10.20
CA LYS A 93 -9.72 -11.43 -11.10
C LYS A 93 -8.30 -11.93 -11.28
N ASN A 94 -8.11 -13.23 -11.11
CA ASN A 94 -6.86 -13.91 -11.38
C ASN A 94 -7.11 -15.04 -12.39
N ASP A 95 -6.60 -14.88 -13.61
CA ASP A 95 -6.77 -15.80 -14.73
C ASP A 95 -8.27 -16.16 -14.96
N ASN A 96 -8.75 -17.24 -14.34
CA ASN A 96 -10.12 -17.75 -14.47
C ASN A 96 -10.95 -17.71 -13.18
N ASP A 97 -10.37 -17.39 -12.02
CA ASP A 97 -11.10 -17.33 -10.75
C ASP A 97 -11.27 -15.88 -10.29
N THR A 98 -12.47 -15.57 -9.80
CA THR A 98 -12.79 -14.31 -9.14
C THR A 98 -13.15 -14.59 -7.69
N ASP A 99 -12.56 -13.83 -6.77
CA ASP A 99 -12.89 -13.94 -5.34
C ASP A 99 -14.30 -13.37 -5.02
N ILE A 100 -14.88 -12.60 -5.95
CA ILE A 100 -16.14 -11.86 -5.81
C ILE A 100 -16.89 -11.86 -7.15
N ASP A 101 -18.20 -12.17 -7.17
CA ASP A 101 -19.08 -11.96 -8.33
C ASP A 101 -19.69 -10.55 -8.26
N ALA A 102 -19.56 -9.76 -9.33
CA ALA A 102 -20.02 -8.37 -9.35
C ALA A 102 -21.53 -8.21 -9.15
N ARG A 103 -22.35 -9.15 -9.64
CA ARG A 103 -23.83 -9.08 -9.53
C ARG A 103 -24.29 -9.43 -8.12
N ASP A 104 -23.66 -10.43 -7.52
CA ASP A 104 -23.94 -10.79 -6.13
C ASP A 104 -23.50 -9.66 -5.19
N LEU A 105 -22.31 -9.08 -5.43
CA LEU A 105 -21.83 -7.92 -4.69
C LEU A 105 -22.77 -6.72 -4.84
N GLU A 106 -23.21 -6.39 -6.05
CA GLU A 106 -24.15 -5.29 -6.31
C GLU A 106 -25.45 -5.48 -5.51
N SER A 107 -26.01 -6.68 -5.54
CA SER A 107 -27.25 -7.02 -4.82
C SER A 107 -27.07 -6.95 -3.31
N GLU A 108 -25.95 -7.45 -2.79
CA GLU A 108 -25.62 -7.39 -1.36
C GLU A 108 -25.38 -5.94 -0.90
N LEU A 109 -24.74 -5.10 -1.71
CA LEU A 109 -24.50 -3.68 -1.40
C LEU A 109 -25.79 -2.86 -1.44
N GLN A 110 -26.69 -3.13 -2.38
CA GLN A 110 -28.02 -2.53 -2.40
C GLN A 110 -28.81 -2.91 -1.13
N ALA A 111 -28.76 -4.18 -0.71
CA ALA A 111 -29.38 -4.61 0.54
C ALA A 111 -28.73 -3.92 1.76
N LEU A 112 -27.40 -3.79 1.75
CA LEU A 112 -26.66 -3.09 2.80
C LEU A 112 -27.07 -1.62 2.90
N GLN A 113 -27.23 -0.90 1.79
CA GLN A 113 -27.70 0.50 1.77
C GLN A 113 -29.07 0.65 2.46
N VAL A 114 -29.95 -0.35 2.36
CA VAL A 114 -31.27 -0.34 3.02
C VAL A 114 -31.18 -0.66 4.52
N ILE A 115 -30.22 -1.49 4.92
CA ILE A 115 -30.02 -1.88 6.33
C ILE A 115 -29.25 -0.83 7.11
N LEU A 116 -28.41 -0.04 6.43
CA LEU A 116 -27.64 1.01 7.07
C LEU A 116 -28.59 2.07 7.68
N PRO A 117 -28.43 2.37 8.98
CA PRO A 117 -29.27 3.36 9.64
C PRO A 117 -28.95 4.76 9.12
N SER A 118 -29.92 5.68 9.11
CA SER A 118 -29.75 7.07 8.64
C SER A 118 -28.58 7.78 9.33
N GLU A 119 -28.32 7.45 10.60
CA GLU A 119 -27.20 7.95 11.40
C GLU A 119 -25.81 7.53 10.85
N ALA A 120 -25.75 6.45 10.07
CA ALA A 120 -24.53 6.03 9.38
C ALA A 120 -24.14 6.97 8.23
N ILE A 121 -25.12 7.67 7.66
CA ILE A 121 -24.99 8.47 6.43
C ILE A 121 -25.02 9.98 6.73
N GLU A 122 -25.91 10.43 7.62
CA GLU A 122 -26.24 11.85 7.81
C GLU A 122 -25.45 12.55 8.95
N THR A 123 -24.49 11.86 9.56
CA THR A 123 -23.66 12.46 10.63
C THR A 123 -22.45 13.22 10.05
N ASP A 124 -21.95 14.22 10.80
CA ASP A 124 -20.70 14.97 10.49
C ASP A 124 -19.48 14.04 10.25
N LYS A 125 -19.59 12.77 10.68
CA LYS A 125 -18.63 11.69 10.42
C LYS A 125 -19.38 10.41 10.02
N PRO A 126 -19.58 10.16 8.72
CA PRO A 126 -20.21 8.93 8.26
C PRO A 126 -19.44 7.71 8.74
N TRP A 127 -20.13 6.57 8.78
CA TRP A 127 -19.49 5.34 9.24
C TRP A 127 -18.36 4.93 8.29
N THR A 128 -17.18 4.72 8.87
CA THR A 128 -16.00 4.19 8.17
C THR A 128 -16.16 2.71 7.89
N SER A 129 -15.42 2.19 6.92
CA SER A 129 -15.34 0.76 6.56
C SER A 129 -15.27 -0.21 7.75
N ILE A 130 -14.61 0.15 8.85
CA ILE A 130 -14.50 -0.70 10.06
C ILE A 130 -15.85 -0.88 10.74
N LYS A 131 -16.63 0.19 10.91
CA LYS A 131 -17.96 0.12 11.53
C LYS A 131 -18.96 -0.62 10.64
N ILE A 132 -18.87 -0.41 9.33
CA ILE A 132 -19.70 -1.12 8.35
C ILE A 132 -19.41 -2.62 8.43
N LEU A 133 -18.13 -3.01 8.48
CA LEU A 133 -17.72 -4.40 8.60
C LEU A 133 -18.23 -5.06 9.89
N GLU A 134 -18.25 -4.35 11.01
CA GLU A 134 -18.78 -4.87 12.28
C GLU A 134 -20.28 -5.23 12.17
N VAL A 135 -21.06 -4.38 11.50
CA VAL A 135 -22.48 -4.66 11.22
C VAL A 135 -22.62 -5.84 10.26
N VAL A 136 -21.88 -5.84 9.15
CA VAL A 136 -21.92 -6.95 8.17
C VAL A 136 -21.58 -8.28 8.84
N ASN A 137 -20.57 -8.30 9.71
CA ASN A 137 -20.16 -9.50 10.46
C ASN A 137 -21.20 -9.96 11.49
N SER A 138 -22.08 -9.07 11.96
CA SER A 138 -23.17 -9.42 12.87
C SER A 138 -24.37 -10.07 12.16
N VAL A 139 -24.56 -9.79 10.86
CA VAL A 139 -25.73 -10.21 10.10
C VAL A 139 -25.46 -11.48 9.28
N ASP A 140 -24.19 -11.80 8.97
CA ASP A 140 -23.74 -12.99 8.22
C ASP A 140 -24.51 -13.27 6.91
N MET A 141 -25.15 -12.24 6.33
CA MET A 141 -25.97 -12.33 5.11
C MET A 141 -25.23 -11.87 3.84
N PHE A 142 -24.03 -11.30 3.97
CA PHE A 142 -23.34 -10.63 2.87
C PHE A 142 -21.91 -11.16 2.68
N PRO A 143 -21.74 -12.39 2.15
CA PRO A 143 -20.45 -13.02 2.00
C PRO A 143 -19.51 -12.26 1.04
N ASN A 144 -20.01 -11.73 -0.08
CA ASN A 144 -19.18 -11.00 -1.05
C ASN A 144 -18.74 -9.64 -0.50
N VAL A 145 -19.65 -8.92 0.16
CA VAL A 145 -19.34 -7.66 0.85
C VAL A 145 -18.32 -7.88 1.96
N MET A 146 -18.47 -8.96 2.74
CA MET A 146 -17.51 -9.33 3.79
C MET A 146 -16.11 -9.55 3.21
N VAL A 147 -16.00 -10.28 2.10
CA VAL A 147 -14.71 -10.48 1.40
C VAL A 147 -14.14 -9.16 0.91
N ALA A 148 -14.94 -8.31 0.25
CA ALA A 148 -14.51 -7.00 -0.23
C ALA A 148 -13.93 -6.13 0.89
N TYR A 149 -14.65 -5.99 2.01
CA TYR A 149 -14.20 -5.19 3.16
C TYR A 149 -12.97 -5.79 3.84
N ARG A 150 -12.84 -7.11 3.91
CA ARG A 150 -11.63 -7.76 4.45
C ARG A 150 -10.41 -7.46 3.59
N ILE A 151 -10.53 -7.54 2.27
CA ILE A 151 -9.45 -7.21 1.34
C ILE A 151 -9.07 -5.73 1.47
N LEU A 152 -10.06 -4.83 1.52
CA LEU A 152 -9.86 -3.39 1.71
C LEU A 152 -9.09 -3.09 3.00
N LEU A 153 -9.56 -3.60 4.15
CA LEU A 153 -8.93 -3.32 5.43
C LEU A 153 -7.54 -3.95 5.55
N THR A 154 -7.35 -5.16 5.02
CA THR A 154 -6.03 -5.81 5.03
C THR A 154 -5.03 -5.00 4.22
N THR A 155 -5.45 -4.51 3.05
CA THR A 155 -4.58 -3.73 2.15
C THR A 155 -4.26 -2.35 2.73
N THR A 156 -5.24 -1.64 3.28
CA THR A 156 -5.03 -0.33 3.91
C THR A 156 -4.14 -0.43 5.16
N VAL A 157 -4.30 -1.48 5.97
CA VAL A 157 -3.41 -1.73 7.13
C VAL A 157 -1.98 -2.06 6.69
N ALA A 158 -1.82 -2.85 5.63
CA ALA A 158 -0.49 -3.14 5.08
C ALA A 158 0.21 -1.85 4.62
N VAL A 159 -0.50 -0.96 3.93
CA VAL A 159 0.06 0.32 3.49
C VAL A 159 0.38 1.24 4.66
N ALA A 160 -0.53 1.40 5.63
CA ALA A 160 -0.29 2.23 6.81
C ALA A 160 0.92 1.75 7.63
N SER A 161 1.16 0.44 7.70
CA SER A 161 2.34 -0.14 8.35
C SER A 161 3.64 0.27 7.65
N VAL A 162 3.66 0.21 6.31
CA VAL A 162 4.81 0.63 5.49
C VAL A 162 5.06 2.13 5.62
N GLU A 163 4.03 2.97 5.53
CA GLU A 163 4.15 4.42 5.72
C GLU A 163 4.72 4.77 7.10
N ARG A 164 4.26 4.07 8.16
CA ARG A 164 4.77 4.28 9.52
C ARG A 164 6.23 3.90 9.65
N ARG A 165 6.68 2.80 9.03
CA ARG A 165 8.09 2.39 8.98
C ARG A 165 8.92 3.42 8.21
N PHE A 166 8.40 3.91 7.09
CA PHE A 166 9.10 4.88 6.26
C PHE A 166 9.17 6.29 6.87
N SER A 167 8.14 6.72 7.60
CA SER A 167 8.17 8.00 8.33
C SER A 167 9.37 8.05 9.30
N LYS A 168 9.71 6.91 9.92
CA LYS A 168 10.92 6.77 10.72
C LYS A 168 12.20 6.84 9.86
N LEU A 169 12.20 6.23 8.67
CA LEU A 169 13.33 6.31 7.74
C LEU A 169 13.57 7.74 7.24
N LYS A 170 12.51 8.52 6.97
CA LYS A 170 12.61 9.94 6.59
C LYS A 170 13.20 10.79 7.72
N LEU A 171 12.79 10.53 8.97
CA LEU A 171 13.39 11.16 10.15
C LEU A 171 14.85 10.76 10.30
N LEU A 172 15.18 9.48 10.09
CA LEU A 172 16.55 8.97 10.12
C LEU A 172 17.41 9.64 9.04
N LYS A 173 16.94 9.73 7.79
CA LYS A 173 17.59 10.45 6.68
C LYS A 173 17.85 11.92 7.04
N SER A 174 16.87 12.60 7.65
CA SER A 174 17.02 13.99 8.08
C SER A 174 18.06 14.14 9.20
N TYR A 175 18.05 13.24 10.18
CA TYR A 175 18.99 13.25 11.31
C TYR A 175 20.43 12.89 10.88
N LEU A 176 20.56 11.91 9.99
CA LEU A 176 21.81 11.47 9.37
C LEU A 176 22.50 12.59 8.61
N ARG A 177 21.74 13.34 7.80
CA ARG A 177 22.26 14.51 7.08
C ARG A 177 22.79 15.61 8.01
N THR A 178 22.36 15.62 9.28
CA THR A 178 22.74 16.65 10.26
C THR A 178 23.78 16.20 11.29
N THR A 179 24.10 14.91 11.42
CA THR A 179 24.98 14.41 12.50
C THR A 179 25.71 13.11 12.09
N MET A 180 26.58 13.17 11.08
CA MET A 180 27.42 12.05 10.63
C MET A 180 28.79 12.07 11.31
N ALA A 181 28.92 11.53 12.52
CA ALA A 181 30.23 11.35 13.18
C ALA A 181 30.29 10.23 14.25
N GLN A 182 29.33 9.30 14.32
CA GLN A 182 29.30 8.28 15.37
C GLN A 182 29.02 6.87 14.86
N ASP A 183 29.91 5.92 15.18
CA ASP A 183 29.89 4.49 14.84
C ASP A 183 28.61 3.72 15.22
N ARG A 184 27.77 4.30 16.10
CA ARG A 184 26.45 3.75 16.46
C ARG A 184 25.48 3.66 15.27
N LEU A 185 25.83 4.27 14.14
CA LEU A 185 24.99 4.45 12.98
C LEU A 185 25.00 3.27 11.99
N ASN A 186 26.13 2.58 11.84
CA ASN A 186 26.20 1.37 11.00
C ASN A 186 25.30 0.26 11.55
N GLY A 187 25.24 0.12 12.88
CA GLY A 187 24.32 -0.83 13.51
C GLY A 187 22.85 -0.50 13.27
N LEU A 188 22.48 0.79 13.23
CA LEU A 188 21.09 1.21 13.02
C LEU A 188 20.65 1.08 11.56
N ALA A 189 21.56 1.37 10.61
CA ALA A 189 21.31 1.16 9.18
C ALA A 189 21.06 -0.33 8.88
N ILE A 190 21.85 -1.23 9.46
CA ILE A 190 21.66 -2.70 9.34
C ILE A 190 20.31 -3.13 9.93
N VAL A 191 19.94 -2.65 11.12
CA VAL A 191 18.66 -2.99 11.75
C VAL A 191 17.46 -2.46 10.93
N CYS A 192 17.58 -1.28 10.31
CA CYS A 192 16.54 -0.78 9.41
C CYS A 192 16.42 -1.62 8.13
N ILE A 193 17.52 -2.20 7.63
CA ILE A 193 17.50 -3.10 6.47
C ILE A 193 16.80 -4.42 6.81
N GLU A 194 17.04 -4.98 8.00
CA GLU A 194 16.36 -6.19 8.47
C GLU A 194 14.84 -5.99 8.68
N GLU A 195 14.36 -4.78 8.99
CA GLU A 195 12.91 -4.52 9.12
C GLU A 195 12.19 -4.18 7.80
N ILE A 196 12.95 -3.93 6.72
CA ILE A 196 12.41 -3.59 5.39
C ILE A 196 12.29 -4.83 4.48
N CYS A 197 13.20 -5.80 4.61
CA CYS A 197 13.08 -7.12 3.96
C CYS A 197 12.04 -8.01 4.65
#